data_AF-A0A382P6N9-F1
#
_entry.id   AF-A0A382P6N9-F1
#
_cell.length_a   1.000
_cell.length_b   1.000
_cell.length_c   1.000
_cell.angle_alpha   90.00
_cell.angle_beta   90.00
_cell.angle_gamma   90.00
#
_symmetry.space_group_name_H-M   'P 1'
#
loop_
_entity.id
_entity.type
_entity.pdbx_description
1 polymer ?
#
loop_
_entity_poly.entity_id
_entity_poly.type
_entity_poly.pdbx_seq_one_letter_code
_entity_poly.pdbx_strand_id
1 'polypeptide(L)'
;AYDDYIFWRTSGGVRITEPNQACSQWHSGTFPYQIEMARVPFAVGRKVEGFERFWDSRGAYKISEDGQTYYPIITSKADEFPYMGGDAKPIKAADLEGVDILPLKDYVSGIARKYGPDPRSGIDYLEGTYLINQPNGVNDFYEIDKAYRPRIYGMMGWDPDKPAYFPDYKKDRDKILKDYIKGYFGNQIEVTEGFYSPVPGLSKHLKDTMPRIARNGYRKVVLTKPITDHNLYANNYWDLRLSYQSLCRAGFDKDDIELSHIRMYGRTPEYNYILHKNLRRHLDVIDPEDEVAVIYATFGAPWPGANPVGPMSNSTPFINEFFHENAYLNFLSIKRYIEEHEKDYNISFKRTGGNGSVDA
;
A
#
# COMPACT_ATOMS: atom_id res chain seq x y z
N ALA A 1 -3.66 8.11 -11.96
CA ALA A 1 -2.60 7.69 -11.00
C ALA A 1 -2.92 6.31 -10.42
N TYR A 2 -4.07 6.13 -9.77
CA TYR A 2 -4.55 4.80 -9.35
C TYR A 2 -4.96 3.94 -10.55
N ASP A 3 -5.56 4.54 -11.58
CA ASP A 3 -5.94 3.84 -12.82
C ASP A 3 -4.73 3.28 -13.58
N ASP A 4 -3.64 4.04 -13.73
CA ASP A 4 -2.38 3.51 -14.30
C ASP A 4 -1.88 2.32 -13.47
N TYR A 5 -1.90 2.43 -12.14
CA TYR A 5 -1.40 1.40 -11.23
C TYR A 5 -2.21 0.10 -11.34
N ILE A 6 -3.53 0.18 -11.51
CA ILE A 6 -4.39 -0.97 -11.81
C ILE A 6 -4.13 -1.47 -13.23
N PHE A 7 -4.15 -0.58 -14.23
CA PHE A 7 -3.92 -0.90 -15.64
C PHE A 7 -2.63 -1.72 -15.81
N TRP A 8 -1.49 -1.26 -15.28
CA TRP A 8 -0.20 -1.97 -15.41
C TRP A 8 -0.14 -3.31 -14.65
N ARG A 9 -0.86 -3.43 -13.53
CA ARG A 9 -1.00 -4.71 -12.80
C ARG A 9 -1.98 -5.67 -13.43
N THR A 10 -2.75 -5.20 -14.40
CA THR A 10 -3.69 -6.01 -15.17
C THR A 10 -3.17 -6.30 -16.58
N SER A 11 -2.34 -5.43 -17.17
CA SER A 11 -1.82 -5.56 -18.55
C SER A 11 -0.48 -6.30 -18.65
N GLY A 12 0.23 -6.52 -17.54
CA GLY A 12 1.51 -7.25 -17.50
C GLY A 12 1.40 -8.77 -17.38
N GLY A 13 0.19 -9.32 -17.30
CA GLY A 13 -0.01 -10.76 -17.15
C GLY A 13 -0.10 -11.52 -18.47
N VAL A 14 0.02 -12.84 -18.41
CA VAL A 14 -0.07 -13.72 -19.59
C VAL A 14 -1.47 -13.62 -20.20
N ARG A 15 -1.56 -13.13 -21.43
CA ARG A 15 -2.78 -13.19 -22.25
C ARG A 15 -2.92 -14.58 -22.86
N ILE A 16 -4.15 -15.09 -22.96
CA ILE A 16 -4.37 -16.34 -23.69
C ILE A 16 -4.27 -16.11 -25.20
N THR A 17 -3.67 -17.07 -25.90
CA THR A 17 -3.51 -17.03 -27.36
C THR A 17 -4.50 -17.94 -28.08
N GLU A 18 -5.20 -18.81 -27.35
CA GLU A 18 -6.17 -19.77 -27.88
C GLU A 18 -7.36 -19.96 -26.92
N PRO A 19 -8.57 -20.31 -27.42
CA PRO A 19 -9.77 -20.41 -26.58
C PRO A 19 -9.70 -21.45 -25.45
N ASN A 20 -8.92 -22.52 -25.63
CA ASN A 20 -8.86 -23.66 -24.71
C ASN A 20 -7.48 -23.80 -24.04
N GLN A 21 -6.74 -22.70 -23.91
CA GLN A 21 -5.39 -22.73 -23.35
C GLN A 21 -5.41 -23.34 -21.95
N ALA A 22 -4.62 -24.38 -21.72
CA ALA A 22 -4.61 -25.08 -20.43
C ALA A 22 -4.28 -24.15 -19.25
N CYS A 23 -4.87 -24.42 -18.08
CA CYS A 23 -4.64 -23.66 -16.84
C CYS A 23 -4.97 -22.16 -16.93
N SER A 24 -5.86 -21.76 -17.84
CA SER A 24 -6.29 -20.37 -18.01
C SER A 24 -7.67 -20.06 -17.43
N GLN A 25 -8.38 -21.05 -16.88
CA GLN A 25 -9.73 -20.89 -16.31
C GLN A 25 -9.84 -19.85 -15.17
N TRP A 26 -8.70 -19.44 -14.61
CA TRP A 26 -8.65 -18.43 -13.53
C TRP A 26 -8.30 -17.01 -14.02
N HIS A 27 -8.05 -16.84 -15.32
CA HIS A 27 -7.80 -15.53 -15.93
C HIS A 27 -9.09 -14.71 -16.01
N SER A 28 -8.96 -13.37 -15.95
CA SER A 28 -10.10 -12.45 -16.07
C SER A 28 -10.48 -12.20 -17.51
N GLY A 29 -11.77 -11.96 -17.75
CA GLY A 29 -12.32 -11.66 -19.07
C GLY A 29 -12.71 -12.90 -19.85
N THR A 30 -12.94 -12.72 -21.15
CA THR A 30 -13.31 -13.79 -22.09
C THR A 30 -12.38 -13.76 -23.30
N PHE A 31 -12.14 -14.91 -23.93
CA PHE A 31 -11.35 -14.98 -25.17
C PHE A 31 -11.94 -14.02 -26.22
N PRO A 32 -11.14 -13.22 -26.95
CA PRO A 32 -9.66 -13.19 -26.99
C PRO A 32 -9.00 -12.18 -26.03
N TYR A 33 -9.75 -11.60 -25.10
CA TYR A 33 -9.28 -10.57 -24.16
C TYR A 33 -8.99 -11.11 -22.76
N GLN A 34 -8.97 -12.44 -22.61
CA GLN A 34 -8.74 -13.08 -21.32
C GLN A 34 -7.27 -12.98 -20.90
N ILE A 35 -7.01 -12.56 -19.66
CA ILE A 35 -5.65 -12.28 -19.15
C ILE A 35 -5.44 -12.75 -17.70
N GLU A 36 -4.23 -13.20 -17.41
CA GLU A 36 -3.77 -13.46 -16.05
C GLU A 36 -3.69 -12.12 -15.29
N MET A 37 -4.48 -11.95 -14.24
CA MET A 37 -4.35 -10.76 -13.39
C MET A 37 -3.28 -10.98 -12.32
N ALA A 38 -2.04 -10.60 -12.63
CA ALA A 38 -0.90 -10.74 -11.73
C ALA A 38 0.01 -9.51 -11.83
N ARG A 39 0.81 -9.26 -10.77
CA ARG A 39 1.92 -8.31 -10.89
C ARG A 39 2.97 -8.83 -11.85
N VAL A 40 3.71 -7.89 -12.44
CA VAL A 40 4.97 -8.21 -13.13
C VAL A 40 5.82 -9.08 -12.19
N PRO A 41 6.25 -10.28 -12.62
CA PRO A 41 6.84 -11.30 -11.73
C PRO A 41 8.16 -10.89 -11.08
N PHE A 42 8.72 -9.73 -11.42
CA PHE A 42 10.02 -9.26 -10.96
C PHE A 42 10.00 -7.76 -10.67
N ALA A 43 9.63 -7.37 -9.45
CA ALA A 43 9.93 -6.03 -8.97
C ALA A 43 11.22 -6.09 -8.15
N VAL A 44 12.36 -6.03 -8.84
CA VAL A 44 13.67 -5.94 -8.16
C VAL A 44 13.89 -4.49 -7.75
N GLY A 45 13.88 -4.23 -6.44
CA GLY A 45 14.38 -2.97 -5.91
C GLY A 45 15.90 -3.05 -5.81
N ARG A 46 16.63 -2.29 -6.62
CA ARG A 46 18.04 -1.96 -6.37
C ARG A 46 18.14 -0.46 -6.19
N LYS A 47 18.82 -0.02 -5.13
CA LYS A 47 19.20 1.40 -5.02
C LYS A 47 20.21 1.66 -6.14
N VAL A 48 19.88 2.59 -7.03
CA VAL A 48 20.76 2.99 -8.13
C VAL A 48 21.43 4.29 -7.70
N GLU A 49 22.74 4.26 -7.65
CA GLU A 49 23.58 5.41 -7.30
C GLU A 49 23.45 6.49 -8.37
N GLY A 50 23.36 7.75 -7.96
CA GLY A 50 23.12 8.90 -8.85
C GLY A 50 21.65 9.14 -9.19
N PHE A 51 20.74 8.26 -8.73
CA PHE A 51 19.29 8.41 -8.88
C PHE A 51 18.60 8.78 -7.57
N GLU A 52 19.33 9.29 -6.57
CA GLU A 52 18.82 9.66 -5.24
C GLU A 52 17.61 10.59 -5.36
N ARG A 53 17.72 11.58 -6.25
CA ARG A 53 16.65 12.54 -6.59
C ARG A 53 15.38 11.91 -7.15
N PHE A 54 15.36 10.63 -7.52
CA PHE A 54 14.13 9.93 -7.92
C PHE A 54 13.41 9.29 -6.73
N TRP A 55 14.11 9.00 -5.63
CA TRP A 55 13.54 8.41 -4.41
C TRP A 55 13.22 9.44 -3.34
N ASP A 56 13.88 10.59 -3.40
CA ASP A 56 13.78 11.74 -2.50
C ASP A 56 14.04 13.01 -3.33
N SER A 57 13.00 13.50 -4.01
CA SER A 57 13.11 14.51 -5.08
C SER A 57 12.78 15.90 -4.59
N ARG A 58 11.94 15.97 -3.57
CA ARG A 58 11.35 17.19 -3.04
C ARG A 58 10.99 16.97 -1.59
N GLY A 59 10.92 18.06 -0.83
CA GLY A 59 10.35 18.04 0.51
C GLY A 59 9.12 18.91 0.64
N ALA A 60 8.26 18.57 1.60
CA ALA A 60 7.06 19.31 1.97
C ALA A 60 7.29 20.12 3.26
N TYR A 61 7.09 21.43 3.18
CA TYR A 61 7.41 22.38 4.25
C TYR A 61 6.28 23.37 4.50
N LYS A 62 6.13 23.80 5.74
CA LYS A 62 5.32 24.95 6.13
C LYS A 62 6.20 26.17 6.33
N ILE A 63 5.86 27.30 5.72
CA ILE A 63 6.60 28.55 5.90
C ILE A 63 6.26 29.17 7.27
N SER A 64 7.24 29.80 7.91
CA SER A 64 7.05 30.63 9.10
C SER A 64 6.26 31.90 8.79
N GLU A 65 5.66 32.50 9.82
CA GLU A 65 4.87 33.75 9.69
C GLU A 65 5.70 34.92 9.13
N ASP A 66 6.99 34.97 9.44
CA ASP A 66 7.93 35.98 8.92
C ASP A 66 8.42 35.70 7.48
N GLY A 67 8.02 34.57 6.90
CA GLY A 67 8.42 34.14 5.57
C GLY A 67 9.90 33.74 5.44
N GLN A 68 10.66 33.66 6.54
CA GLN A 68 12.12 33.48 6.50
C GLN A 68 12.56 32.02 6.58
N THR A 69 11.72 31.11 7.09
CA THR A 69 12.10 29.72 7.36
C THR A 69 11.00 28.76 6.92
N TYR A 70 11.41 27.69 6.24
CA TYR A 70 10.57 26.57 5.86
C TYR A 70 10.80 25.43 6.84
N TYR A 71 9.79 25.08 7.62
CA TYR A 71 9.81 23.98 8.58
C TYR A 71 9.23 22.72 7.93
N PRO A 72 9.92 21.58 7.98
CA PRO A 72 9.40 20.35 7.37
C PRO A 72 8.10 19.96 8.06
N ILE A 73 7.11 19.48 7.29
CA ILE A 73 5.83 19.03 7.84
C ILE A 73 6.04 17.75 8.68
N ILE A 74 6.99 16.92 8.25
CA ILE A 74 7.41 15.73 8.96
C ILE A 74 8.72 16.04 9.70
N THR A 75 8.64 16.19 11.01
CA THR A 75 9.75 16.62 11.88
C THR A 75 10.32 15.51 12.77
N SER A 76 9.63 14.37 12.86
CA SER A 76 10.04 13.24 13.71
C SER A 76 11.34 12.62 13.19
N LYS A 77 12.29 12.34 14.08
CA LYS A 77 13.51 11.64 13.68
C LYS A 77 13.22 10.21 13.26
N ALA A 78 14.03 9.69 12.33
CA ALA A 78 14.10 8.25 12.14
C ALA A 78 14.53 7.66 13.48
N ASP A 79 13.71 6.79 14.06
CA ASP A 79 13.89 6.16 15.39
C ASP A 79 13.30 6.88 16.61
N GLU A 80 12.73 8.09 16.48
CA GLU A 80 11.94 8.72 17.54
C GLU A 80 10.44 8.59 17.22
N PHE A 81 9.64 8.17 18.20
CA PHE A 81 8.20 8.07 18.00
C PHE A 81 7.58 9.49 17.93
N PRO A 82 6.69 9.79 16.96
CA PRO A 82 6.16 8.89 15.93
C PRO A 82 7.15 8.62 14.79
N TYR A 83 7.41 7.35 14.45
CA TYR A 83 8.43 6.92 13.47
C TYR A 83 8.11 7.25 11.99
N MET A 84 7.53 8.42 11.72
CA MET A 84 7.08 8.83 10.39
C MET A 84 8.06 9.73 9.66
N GLY A 85 9.24 10.04 10.22
CA GLY A 85 10.16 10.98 9.59
C GLY A 85 11.57 10.45 9.41
N GLY A 86 12.29 11.18 8.58
CA GLY A 86 13.74 11.24 8.60
C GLY A 86 14.12 12.62 9.13
N ASP A 87 15.39 12.82 9.42
CA ASP A 87 15.93 14.04 10.04
C ASP A 87 15.90 15.27 9.10
N ALA A 88 14.78 15.55 8.43
CA ALA A 88 14.56 16.76 7.66
C ALA A 88 14.75 17.97 8.56
N LYS A 89 15.53 18.93 8.08
CA LYS A 89 15.85 20.14 8.82
C LYS A 89 15.06 21.32 8.28
N PRO A 90 14.74 22.32 9.13
CA PRO A 90 14.27 23.61 8.64
C PRO A 90 15.28 24.21 7.65
N ILE A 91 14.76 24.86 6.61
CA ILE A 91 15.57 25.51 5.57
C ILE A 91 15.28 27.01 5.60
N LYS A 92 16.31 27.85 5.60
CA LYS A 92 16.10 29.30 5.50
C LYS A 92 15.77 29.68 4.07
N ALA A 93 14.90 30.65 3.88
CA ALA A 93 14.55 31.16 2.55
C ALA A 93 15.79 31.65 1.77
N ALA A 94 16.79 32.20 2.46
CA ALA A 94 18.06 32.61 1.88
C ALA A 94 18.89 31.45 1.31
N ASP A 95 18.70 30.23 1.80
CA ASP A 95 19.42 29.02 1.35
C ASP A 95 18.74 28.37 0.13
N LEU A 96 17.61 28.92 -0.33
CA LEU A 96 16.80 28.40 -1.44
C LEU A 96 16.96 29.21 -2.74
N GLU A 97 18.03 30.00 -2.86
CA GLU A 97 18.30 30.75 -4.08
C GLU A 97 18.46 29.81 -5.28
N GLY A 98 17.64 30.02 -6.32
CA GLY A 98 17.62 29.18 -7.52
C GLY A 98 16.95 27.80 -7.36
N VAL A 99 16.35 27.51 -6.20
CA VAL A 99 15.56 26.30 -5.96
C VAL A 99 14.10 26.55 -6.32
N ASP A 100 13.49 25.64 -7.08
CA ASP A 100 12.07 25.72 -7.38
C ASP A 100 11.23 25.45 -6.11
N ILE A 101 10.46 26.44 -5.69
CA ILE A 101 9.50 26.37 -4.58
C ILE A 101 8.09 26.50 -5.16
N LEU A 102 7.23 25.53 -4.89
CA LEU A 102 5.87 25.47 -5.41
C LEU A 102 4.86 25.45 -4.26
N PRO A 103 3.91 26.39 -4.18
CA PRO A 103 2.78 26.27 -3.26
C PRO A 103 2.06 24.93 -3.48
N LEU A 104 1.73 24.22 -2.42
CA LEU A 104 1.22 22.86 -2.53
C LEU A 104 -0.10 22.79 -3.33
N LYS A 105 -0.94 23.84 -3.25
CA LYS A 105 -2.17 24.01 -4.03
C LYS A 105 -1.97 24.01 -5.55
N ASP A 106 -0.78 24.39 -6.00
CA ASP A 106 -0.41 24.49 -7.41
C ASP A 106 0.28 23.21 -7.90
N TYR A 107 0.45 22.22 -7.02
CA TYR A 107 1.02 20.93 -7.41
C TYR A 107 0.10 20.15 -8.37
N VAL A 108 0.60 20.00 -9.60
CA VAL A 108 0.00 19.17 -10.65
C VAL A 108 0.77 17.87 -10.76
N SER A 109 0.06 16.74 -10.68
CA SER A 109 0.62 15.42 -10.96
C SER A 109 -0.13 14.78 -12.13
N GLY A 110 0.54 14.69 -13.28
CA GLY A 110 -0.11 14.29 -14.54
C GLY A 110 -0.94 15.45 -15.07
N ILE A 111 -2.25 15.24 -15.24
CA ILE A 111 -3.17 16.23 -15.82
C ILE A 111 -4.07 16.94 -14.79
N ALA A 112 -3.93 16.65 -13.49
CA ALA A 112 -4.80 17.21 -12.47
C ALA A 112 -4.01 17.75 -11.26
N ARG A 113 -4.51 18.86 -10.69
CA ARG A 113 -4.08 19.37 -9.39
C ARG A 113 -4.44 18.36 -8.30
N LYS A 114 -3.50 18.08 -7.40
CA LYS A 114 -3.69 17.06 -6.35
C LYS A 114 -4.24 17.63 -5.05
N TYR A 115 -3.82 18.83 -4.69
CA TYR A 115 -4.13 19.44 -3.40
C TYR A 115 -4.72 20.84 -3.57
N GLY A 116 -5.53 21.02 -4.62
CA GLY A 116 -6.18 22.31 -4.84
C GLY A 116 -7.14 22.67 -3.69
N PRO A 117 -7.57 23.95 -3.62
CA PRO A 117 -8.56 24.39 -2.64
C PRO A 117 -9.83 23.53 -2.70
N ASP A 118 -10.56 23.44 -1.59
CA ASP A 118 -11.83 22.71 -1.55
C ASP A 118 -12.77 23.24 -2.64
N PRO A 119 -13.19 22.42 -3.61
CA PRO A 119 -13.98 22.91 -4.74
C PRO A 119 -15.37 23.41 -4.34
N ARG A 120 -15.81 23.14 -3.10
CA ARG A 120 -17.13 23.53 -2.58
C ARG A 120 -17.10 24.88 -1.87
N SER A 121 -16.00 25.19 -1.16
CA SER A 121 -15.87 26.41 -0.35
C SER A 121 -14.79 27.37 -0.84
N GLY A 122 -13.88 26.92 -1.70
CA GLY A 122 -12.71 27.68 -2.15
C GLY A 122 -11.59 27.81 -1.10
N ILE A 123 -11.75 27.22 0.09
CA ILE A 123 -10.75 27.31 1.17
C ILE A 123 -9.54 26.44 0.84
N ASP A 124 -8.34 27.01 0.98
CA ASP A 124 -7.07 26.30 0.88
C ASP A 124 -6.62 25.82 2.27
N TYR A 125 -6.91 24.57 2.60
CA TYR A 125 -6.49 23.98 3.87
C TYR A 125 -4.97 23.74 3.99
N LEU A 126 -4.23 23.94 2.91
CA LEU A 126 -2.76 23.79 2.87
C LEU A 126 -2.07 25.14 2.62
N GLU A 127 -2.74 26.24 2.89
CA GLU A 127 -2.15 27.58 2.83
C GLU A 127 -0.85 27.64 3.66
N GLY A 128 0.17 28.30 3.11
CA GLY A 128 1.51 28.35 3.72
C GLY A 128 2.31 27.05 3.60
N THR A 129 1.80 26.04 2.90
CA THR A 129 2.52 24.79 2.64
C THR A 129 3.13 24.78 1.23
N TYR A 130 4.39 24.38 1.13
CA TYR A 130 5.19 24.41 -0.10
C TYR A 130 5.90 23.09 -0.35
N LEU A 131 6.04 22.76 -1.64
CA LEU A 131 6.96 21.76 -2.14
C LEU A 131 8.26 22.46 -2.55
N ILE A 132 9.36 22.04 -1.96
CA ILE A 132 10.70 22.50 -2.32
C ILE A 132 11.35 21.39 -3.13
N ASN A 133 11.75 21.64 -4.38
CA ASN A 133 12.38 20.64 -5.26
C ASN A 133 13.84 20.34 -4.86
N GLN A 134 14.03 19.91 -3.63
CA GLN A 134 15.30 19.47 -3.07
C GLN A 134 15.08 18.25 -2.17
N PRO A 135 15.97 17.25 -2.18
CA PRO A 135 15.92 16.11 -1.27
C PRO A 135 15.96 16.57 0.20
N ASN A 136 15.17 15.95 1.06
CA ASN A 136 15.15 16.27 2.49
C ASN A 136 15.42 15.08 3.42
N GLY A 137 15.71 13.91 2.86
CA GLY A 137 15.98 12.68 3.59
C GLY A 137 14.73 11.98 4.11
N VAL A 138 13.53 12.44 3.73
CA VAL A 138 12.24 11.96 4.22
C VAL A 138 11.34 11.61 3.06
N ASN A 139 10.67 10.46 3.16
CA ASN A 139 9.64 10.09 2.19
C ASN A 139 8.31 10.78 2.56
N ASP A 140 8.28 12.10 2.43
CA ASP A 140 7.09 12.94 2.71
C ASP A 140 6.06 12.93 1.57
N PHE A 141 6.45 12.39 0.42
CA PHE A 141 5.61 12.18 -0.74
C PHE A 141 5.71 10.74 -1.26
N TYR A 142 4.82 10.36 -2.19
CA TYR A 142 4.79 9.04 -2.83
C TYR A 142 5.92 8.89 -3.89
N GLU A 143 7.15 9.25 -3.54
CA GLU A 143 8.28 9.46 -4.47
C GLU A 143 8.89 8.15 -4.95
N ILE A 144 9.02 7.18 -4.04
CA ILE A 144 9.52 5.83 -4.34
C ILE A 144 8.69 5.12 -5.43
N ASP A 145 7.39 5.38 -5.53
CA ASP A 145 6.51 4.77 -6.54
C ASP A 145 6.69 5.39 -7.94
N LYS A 146 7.09 6.67 -8.04
CA LYS A 146 7.41 7.29 -9.34
C LYS A 146 8.61 6.61 -9.97
N ALA A 147 9.58 6.27 -9.14
CA ALA A 147 10.81 5.65 -9.57
C ALA A 147 10.70 4.11 -9.67
N TYR A 148 9.64 3.51 -9.13
CA TYR A 148 9.26 2.13 -9.40
C TYR A 148 9.02 1.85 -10.90
N ARG A 149 8.42 2.80 -11.63
CA ARG A 149 8.08 2.62 -13.05
C ARG A 149 9.32 2.50 -13.96
N PRO A 150 10.27 3.46 -14.00
CA PRO A 150 11.52 3.28 -14.76
C PRO A 150 12.34 2.07 -14.31
N ARG A 151 12.23 1.66 -13.03
CA ARG A 151 12.87 0.46 -12.48
C ARG A 151 12.36 -0.80 -13.18
N ILE A 152 11.05 -1.04 -13.24
CA ILE A 152 10.49 -2.24 -13.88
C ILE A 152 10.93 -2.35 -15.34
N TYR A 153 10.99 -1.23 -16.06
CA TYR A 153 11.40 -1.21 -17.46
C TYR A 153 12.92 -1.37 -17.65
N GLY A 154 13.71 -1.56 -16.59
CA GLY A 154 15.16 -1.65 -16.65
C GLY A 154 15.83 -0.35 -17.12
N MET A 155 15.08 0.76 -17.19
CA MET A 155 15.53 2.02 -17.80
C MET A 155 16.61 2.73 -16.99
N MET A 156 16.70 2.46 -15.68
CA MET A 156 17.69 3.12 -14.82
C MET A 156 19.02 2.38 -14.75
N GLY A 157 19.16 1.26 -15.47
CA GLY A 157 20.33 0.39 -15.37
C GLY A 157 20.41 -0.28 -14.00
N TRP A 158 20.69 -1.58 -13.96
CA TRP A 158 20.95 -2.29 -12.72
C TRP A 158 22.36 -2.83 -12.78
N ASP A 159 23.17 -2.48 -11.80
CA ASP A 159 24.42 -3.19 -11.56
C ASP A 159 24.08 -4.61 -11.09
N PRO A 160 24.30 -5.67 -11.89
CA PRO A 160 23.93 -7.06 -11.59
C PRO A 160 24.61 -7.59 -10.32
N ASP A 161 25.74 -7.01 -9.92
CA ASP A 161 26.56 -7.45 -8.79
C ASP A 161 26.13 -6.78 -7.48
N LYS A 162 25.38 -5.67 -7.52
CA LYS A 162 24.80 -5.07 -6.30
C LYS A 162 23.69 -5.96 -5.73
N PRO A 163 23.65 -6.16 -4.39
CA PRO A 163 22.63 -6.97 -3.75
C PRO A 163 21.24 -6.35 -3.95
N ALA A 164 20.24 -7.20 -4.13
CA ALA A 164 18.86 -6.74 -4.18
C ALA A 164 18.41 -6.22 -2.81
N TYR A 165 17.63 -5.14 -2.80
CA TYR A 165 17.12 -4.55 -1.56
C TYR A 165 15.91 -5.35 -1.07
N PHE A 166 16.06 -5.98 0.10
CA PHE A 166 14.97 -6.60 0.83
C PHE A 166 14.88 -5.97 2.23
N PRO A 167 13.81 -5.22 2.56
CA PRO A 167 13.72 -4.49 3.82
C PRO A 167 13.83 -5.40 5.05
N ASP A 168 14.66 -5.02 6.01
CA ASP A 168 14.95 -5.85 7.19
C ASP A 168 13.70 -6.10 8.05
N TYR A 169 12.82 -5.11 8.19
CA TYR A 169 11.55 -5.28 8.90
C TYR A 169 10.68 -6.42 8.36
N LYS A 170 10.78 -6.77 7.06
CA LYS A 170 10.08 -7.92 6.49
C LYS A 170 10.71 -9.24 6.92
N LYS A 171 12.04 -9.31 6.96
CA LYS A 171 12.79 -10.49 7.42
C LYS A 171 12.44 -10.80 8.88
N ASP A 172 12.48 -9.78 9.73
CA ASP A 172 12.24 -9.92 11.16
C ASP A 172 10.79 -10.30 11.46
N ARG A 173 9.82 -9.65 10.80
CA ARG A 173 8.41 -10.01 10.89
C ARG A 173 8.18 -11.48 10.53
N ASP A 174 8.75 -11.95 9.41
CA ASP A 174 8.53 -13.31 8.92
C ASP A 174 9.17 -14.35 9.85
N LYS A 175 10.31 -14.03 10.45
CA LYS A 175 10.93 -14.85 11.50
C LYS A 175 10.04 -14.94 12.74
N ILE A 176 9.57 -13.80 13.26
CA ILE A 176 8.69 -13.75 14.44
C ILE A 176 7.41 -14.56 14.20
N LEU A 177 6.79 -14.43 13.01
CA LEU A 177 5.57 -15.17 12.68
C LEU A 177 5.80 -16.68 12.65
N LYS A 178 6.92 -17.13 12.06
CA LYS A 178 7.29 -18.55 12.03
C LYS A 178 7.51 -19.10 13.44
N ASP A 179 8.27 -18.37 14.26
CA ASP A 179 8.55 -18.75 15.65
C ASP A 179 7.26 -18.79 16.48
N TYR A 180 6.36 -17.82 16.29
CA TYR A 180 5.06 -17.78 16.95
C TYR A 180 4.21 -19.00 16.59
N ILE A 181 4.01 -19.28 15.29
CA ILE A 181 3.22 -20.44 14.84
C ILE A 181 3.83 -21.76 15.33
N LYS A 182 5.16 -21.90 15.25
CA LYS A 182 5.88 -23.07 15.77
C LYS A 182 5.72 -23.24 17.28
N GLY A 183 5.67 -22.14 18.03
CA GLY A 183 5.43 -22.17 19.48
C GLY A 183 4.08 -22.78 19.85
N TYR A 184 3.02 -22.50 19.08
CA TYR A 184 1.67 -23.02 19.34
C TYR A 184 1.41 -24.40 18.72
N PHE A 185 1.90 -24.64 17.50
CA PHE A 185 1.55 -25.81 16.70
C PHE A 185 2.70 -26.82 16.54
N GLY A 186 3.89 -26.51 17.06
CA GLY A 186 5.07 -27.35 16.91
C GLY A 186 5.38 -27.64 15.44
N ASN A 187 5.57 -28.92 15.13
CA ASN A 187 5.85 -29.39 13.76
C ASN A 187 4.58 -29.83 13.01
N GLN A 188 3.37 -29.53 13.52
CA GLN A 188 2.11 -29.90 12.85
C GLN A 188 1.81 -29.04 11.62
N ILE A 189 2.36 -27.83 11.57
CA ILE A 189 2.17 -26.87 10.49
C ILE A 189 3.54 -26.37 10.01
N GLU A 190 3.75 -26.41 8.70
CA GLU A 190 4.91 -25.79 8.05
C GLU A 190 4.51 -24.42 7.49
N VAL A 191 5.32 -23.39 7.79
CA VAL A 191 5.06 -22.01 7.37
C VAL A 191 6.08 -21.60 6.32
N THR A 192 5.61 -21.34 5.10
CA THR A 192 6.44 -20.84 4.01
C THR A 192 5.87 -19.57 3.41
N GLU A 193 6.76 -18.73 2.90
CA GLU A 193 6.41 -17.49 2.21
C GLU A 193 6.00 -17.74 0.75
N GLY A 194 5.18 -16.84 0.22
CA GLY A 194 4.81 -16.77 -1.19
C GLY A 194 4.55 -15.33 -1.60
N PHE A 195 5.60 -14.63 -2.04
CA PHE A 195 5.48 -13.24 -2.46
C PHE A 195 4.86 -13.14 -3.87
N TYR A 196 4.04 -12.11 -4.12
CA TYR A 196 3.59 -11.77 -5.47
C TYR A 196 4.66 -11.03 -6.29
N SER A 197 5.59 -10.41 -5.59
CA SER A 197 6.72 -9.67 -6.17
C SER A 197 7.95 -10.04 -5.35
N PRO A 198 8.54 -11.22 -5.60
CA PRO A 198 9.71 -11.66 -4.88
C PRO A 198 10.90 -10.78 -5.22
N VAL A 199 11.81 -10.65 -4.26
CA VAL A 199 13.19 -10.24 -4.51
C VAL A 199 13.99 -11.49 -4.92
N PRO A 200 14.52 -11.55 -6.16
CA PRO A 200 15.28 -12.71 -6.64
C PRO A 200 16.42 -13.09 -5.70
N GLY A 201 16.55 -14.38 -5.40
CA GLY A 201 17.56 -14.92 -4.50
C GLY A 201 17.31 -14.66 -3.00
N LEU A 202 16.38 -13.78 -2.64
CA LEU A 202 16.12 -13.40 -1.24
C LEU A 202 14.72 -13.79 -0.74
N SER A 203 13.76 -14.02 -1.64
CA SER A 203 12.40 -14.44 -1.27
C SER A 203 11.76 -15.31 -2.34
N LYS A 204 10.80 -16.15 -1.96
CA LYS A 204 10.13 -17.10 -2.85
C LYS A 204 8.88 -16.50 -3.49
N HIS A 205 8.72 -16.68 -4.80
CA HIS A 205 7.48 -16.36 -5.47
C HIS A 205 6.40 -17.37 -5.10
N LEU A 206 5.15 -16.92 -4.90
CA LEU A 206 4.00 -17.82 -4.73
C LEU A 206 3.90 -18.90 -5.83
N LYS A 207 4.20 -18.55 -7.09
CA LYS A 207 4.18 -19.47 -8.24
C LYS A 207 5.16 -20.62 -8.11
N ASP A 208 6.26 -20.42 -7.39
CA ASP A 208 7.27 -21.46 -7.13
C ASP A 208 6.99 -22.20 -5.82
N THR A 209 6.46 -21.50 -4.82
CA THR A 209 6.12 -22.06 -3.51
C THR A 209 5.03 -23.12 -3.65
N MET A 210 3.94 -22.86 -4.37
CA MET A 210 2.80 -23.78 -4.44
C MET A 210 3.16 -25.15 -5.03
N PRO A 211 3.86 -25.26 -6.17
CA PRO A 211 4.34 -26.55 -6.67
C PRO A 211 5.29 -27.27 -5.70
N ARG A 212 6.13 -26.55 -4.96
CA ARG A 212 7.04 -27.17 -3.97
C ARG A 212 6.27 -27.76 -2.80
N ILE A 213 5.25 -27.06 -2.29
CA ILE A 213 4.33 -27.57 -1.27
C ILE A 213 3.70 -28.88 -1.75
N ALA A 214 3.14 -28.89 -2.96
CA ALA A 214 2.51 -30.07 -3.53
C ALA A 214 3.48 -31.26 -3.70
N ARG A 215 4.68 -31.01 -4.24
CA ARG A 215 5.73 -32.03 -4.42
C ARG A 215 6.23 -32.61 -3.10
N ASN A 216 6.23 -31.82 -2.03
CA ASN A 216 6.61 -32.26 -0.68
C ASN A 216 5.50 -33.04 0.04
N GLY A 217 4.39 -33.36 -0.63
CA GLY A 217 3.32 -34.19 -0.07
C GLY A 217 2.26 -33.43 0.73
N TYR A 218 2.36 -32.10 0.86
CA TYR A 218 1.32 -31.31 1.51
C TYR A 218 0.07 -31.27 0.63
N ARG A 219 -1.09 -31.53 1.24
CA ARG A 219 -2.39 -31.56 0.56
C ARG A 219 -3.40 -30.60 1.17
N LYS A 220 -3.20 -30.17 2.41
CA LYS A 220 -3.99 -29.12 3.08
C LYS A 220 -3.14 -27.88 3.20
N VAL A 221 -3.58 -26.79 2.58
CA VAL A 221 -2.82 -25.55 2.50
C VAL A 221 -3.72 -24.40 2.91
N VAL A 222 -3.27 -23.62 3.88
CA VAL A 222 -3.95 -22.40 4.30
C VAL A 222 -3.19 -21.22 3.73
N LEU A 223 -3.80 -20.53 2.77
CA LEU A 223 -3.33 -19.24 2.29
C LEU A 223 -3.69 -18.18 3.32
N THR A 224 -2.70 -17.41 3.76
CA THR A 224 -2.88 -16.31 4.70
C THR A 224 -2.00 -15.14 4.28
N LYS A 225 -2.53 -13.93 4.45
CA LYS A 225 -1.89 -12.71 4.02
C LYS A 225 -1.78 -11.77 5.20
N PRO A 226 -0.61 -11.19 5.51
CA PRO A 226 -0.43 -10.36 6.69
C PRO A 226 -0.91 -8.91 6.47
N ILE A 227 -2.08 -8.70 5.85
CA ILE A 227 -2.68 -7.37 5.67
C ILE A 227 -4.20 -7.41 5.85
N THR A 228 -4.79 -6.28 6.24
CA THR A 228 -6.16 -6.16 6.76
C THR A 228 -7.16 -5.48 5.80
N ASP A 229 -6.74 -5.23 4.56
CA ASP A 229 -7.59 -4.83 3.45
C ASP A 229 -8.24 -6.06 2.81
N HIS A 230 -9.55 -6.24 3.05
CA HIS A 230 -10.29 -7.21 2.26
C HIS A 230 -10.43 -6.67 0.84
N ASN A 231 -9.57 -7.17 -0.04
CA ASN A 231 -9.57 -6.80 -1.44
C ASN A 231 -9.83 -8.04 -2.30
N LEU A 232 -10.97 -8.07 -3.00
CA LEU A 232 -11.32 -9.19 -3.88
C LEU A 232 -10.24 -9.46 -4.92
N TYR A 233 -9.59 -8.41 -5.42
CA TYR A 233 -8.51 -8.55 -6.38
C TYR A 233 -7.34 -9.33 -5.79
N ALA A 234 -6.78 -8.88 -4.66
CA ALA A 234 -5.65 -9.58 -4.06
C ALA A 234 -6.04 -10.98 -3.56
N ASN A 235 -7.19 -11.09 -2.91
CA ASN A 235 -7.63 -12.34 -2.29
C ASN A 235 -7.94 -13.43 -3.32
N ASN A 236 -8.64 -13.07 -4.40
CA ASN A 236 -9.03 -14.04 -5.40
C ASN A 236 -7.94 -14.21 -6.44
N TYR A 237 -7.36 -13.13 -6.96
CA TYR A 237 -6.45 -13.24 -8.09
C TYR A 237 -5.02 -13.53 -7.67
N TRP A 238 -4.50 -12.83 -6.66
CA TRP A 238 -3.10 -12.98 -6.29
C TRP A 238 -2.83 -14.14 -5.36
N ASP A 239 -3.74 -14.43 -4.43
CA ASP A 239 -3.61 -15.59 -3.55
C ASP A 239 -4.18 -16.83 -4.22
N LEU A 240 -5.51 -16.92 -4.32
CA LEU A 240 -6.20 -18.16 -4.63
C LEU A 240 -5.97 -18.63 -6.07
N ARG A 241 -6.32 -17.80 -7.05
CA ARG A 241 -6.26 -18.13 -8.49
C ARG A 241 -4.83 -18.32 -8.95
N LEU A 242 -3.90 -17.47 -8.51
CA LEU A 242 -2.49 -17.64 -8.84
C LEU A 242 -1.93 -18.96 -8.28
N SER A 243 -2.35 -19.35 -7.06
CA SER A 243 -1.96 -20.63 -6.47
C SER A 243 -2.48 -21.80 -7.30
N TYR A 244 -3.78 -21.83 -7.61
CA TYR A 244 -4.37 -22.86 -8.45
C TYR A 244 -3.73 -22.95 -9.83
N GLN A 245 -3.49 -21.81 -10.46
CA GLN A 245 -2.84 -21.74 -11.76
C GLN A 245 -1.43 -22.33 -11.71
N SER A 246 -0.68 -22.04 -10.65
CA SER A 246 0.68 -22.54 -10.47
C SER A 246 0.70 -24.05 -10.26
N LEU A 247 -0.26 -24.59 -9.50
CA LEU A 247 -0.44 -26.02 -9.30
C LEU A 247 -0.79 -26.74 -10.62
N CYS A 248 -1.78 -26.22 -11.34
CA CYS A 248 -2.20 -26.77 -12.63
C CYS A 248 -1.03 -26.78 -13.65
N ARG A 249 -0.30 -25.67 -13.77
CA ARG A 249 0.89 -25.58 -14.64
C ARG A 249 2.00 -26.55 -14.24
N ALA A 250 2.07 -26.94 -12.97
CA ALA A 250 3.00 -27.92 -12.46
C ALA A 250 2.50 -29.38 -12.57
N GLY A 251 1.32 -29.60 -13.16
CA GLY A 251 0.74 -30.93 -13.40
C GLY A 251 -0.08 -31.49 -12.22
N PHE A 252 -0.43 -30.67 -11.23
CA PHE A 252 -1.30 -31.08 -10.13
C PHE A 252 -2.77 -30.79 -10.45
N ASP A 253 -3.66 -31.70 -10.06
CA ASP A 253 -5.09 -31.42 -10.07
C ASP A 253 -5.41 -30.43 -8.94
N LYS A 254 -6.33 -29.49 -9.19
CA LYS A 254 -6.86 -28.58 -8.18
C LYS A 254 -7.59 -29.34 -7.07
N ASP A 255 -8.14 -30.51 -7.39
CA ASP A 255 -8.96 -31.30 -6.46
C ASP A 255 -8.08 -32.19 -5.56
N ASP A 256 -6.79 -32.35 -5.87
CA ASP A 256 -5.82 -33.04 -5.02
C ASP A 256 -5.36 -32.19 -3.82
N ILE A 257 -5.57 -30.87 -3.87
CA ILE A 257 -5.04 -29.93 -2.86
C ILE A 257 -6.17 -29.08 -2.30
N GLU A 258 -6.47 -29.31 -1.02
CA GLU A 258 -7.41 -28.52 -0.23
C GLU A 258 -6.79 -27.16 0.10
N LEU A 259 -7.15 -26.14 -0.68
CA LEU A 259 -6.81 -24.75 -0.42
C LEU A 259 -7.88 -24.08 0.43
N SER A 260 -7.53 -23.72 1.66
CA SER A 260 -8.28 -22.79 2.51
C SER A 260 -7.64 -21.41 2.43
N HIS A 261 -8.43 -20.35 2.55
CA HIS A 261 -7.93 -18.97 2.53
C HIS A 261 -8.47 -18.18 3.70
N ILE A 262 -7.57 -17.66 4.54
CA ILE A 262 -7.89 -16.72 5.60
C ILE A 262 -8.03 -15.32 4.99
N ARG A 263 -9.28 -14.90 4.78
CA ARG A 263 -9.61 -13.52 4.43
C ARG A 263 -9.45 -12.66 5.69
N MET A 264 -8.31 -12.00 5.84
CA MET A 264 -8.12 -11.08 6.95
C MET A 264 -9.03 -9.85 6.79
N TYR A 265 -9.83 -9.60 7.82
CA TYR A 265 -10.61 -8.37 7.96
C TYR A 265 -10.00 -7.57 9.11
N GLY A 266 -9.75 -6.27 8.90
CA GLY A 266 -9.25 -5.35 9.94
C GLY A 266 -10.28 -5.03 11.03
N ARG A 267 -10.89 -6.06 11.62
CA ARG A 267 -11.99 -5.98 12.59
C ARG A 267 -11.88 -7.02 13.71
N THR A 268 -10.73 -7.69 13.84
CA THR A 268 -10.52 -8.59 14.98
C THR A 268 -10.20 -7.77 16.23
N PRO A 269 -10.51 -8.28 17.43
CA PRO A 269 -10.15 -7.60 18.68
C PRO A 269 -8.65 -7.29 18.78
N GLU A 270 -7.78 -8.21 18.33
CA GLU A 270 -6.34 -8.03 18.36
C GLU A 270 -5.88 -6.92 17.41
N TYR A 271 -6.49 -6.84 16.23
CA TYR A 271 -6.20 -5.77 15.28
C TYR A 271 -6.60 -4.41 15.85
N ASN A 272 -7.81 -4.30 16.41
CA ASN A 272 -8.28 -3.06 17.02
C ASN A 272 -7.43 -2.67 18.24
N TYR A 273 -7.04 -3.64 19.07
CA TYR A 273 -6.12 -3.43 20.18
C TYR A 273 -4.78 -2.88 19.71
N ILE A 274 -4.19 -3.45 18.65
CA ILE A 274 -2.91 -2.96 18.11
C ILE A 274 -3.06 -1.54 17.54
N LEU A 275 -4.14 -1.25 16.81
CA LEU A 275 -4.42 0.10 16.30
C LEU A 275 -4.61 1.11 17.44
N HIS A 276 -5.40 0.76 18.45
CA HIS A 276 -5.60 1.60 19.63
C HIS A 276 -4.30 1.81 20.40
N LYS A 277 -3.49 0.76 20.59
CA LYS A 277 -2.17 0.88 21.21
C LYS A 277 -1.26 1.82 20.44
N ASN A 278 -1.28 1.78 19.11
CA ASN A 278 -0.52 2.72 18.29
C ASN A 278 -1.07 4.15 18.41
N LEU A 279 -2.40 4.31 18.39
CA LEU A 279 -3.06 5.61 18.61
C LEU A 279 -2.68 6.20 19.97
N ARG A 280 -2.75 5.43 21.06
CA ARG A 280 -2.37 5.86 22.42
C ARG A 280 -1.00 6.49 22.46
N ARG A 281 -0.02 5.89 21.78
CA ARG A 281 1.34 6.45 21.73
C ARG A 281 1.38 7.85 21.12
N HIS A 282 0.51 8.16 20.16
CA HIS A 282 0.35 9.50 19.59
C HIS A 282 -0.43 10.43 20.52
N LEU A 283 -1.42 9.92 21.23
CA LEU A 283 -2.18 10.70 22.21
C LEU A 283 -1.32 11.11 23.40
N ASP A 284 -0.40 10.25 23.86
CA ASP A 284 0.48 10.49 25.01
C ASP A 284 1.39 11.74 24.87
N VAL A 285 1.50 12.32 23.67
CA VAL A 285 2.26 13.56 23.40
C VAL A 285 1.38 14.78 23.09
N ILE A 286 0.05 14.63 23.15
CA ILE A 286 -0.94 15.68 22.95
C ILE A 286 -1.54 16.05 24.31
N ASP A 287 -1.91 17.31 24.52
CA ASP A 287 -2.63 17.72 25.73
C ASP A 287 -4.01 17.02 25.75
N PRO A 288 -4.39 16.30 26.83
CA PRO A 288 -5.70 15.66 26.91
C PRO A 288 -6.91 16.57 26.68
N GLU A 289 -6.76 17.87 26.94
CA GLU A 289 -7.82 18.87 26.71
C GLU A 289 -7.98 19.28 25.23
N ASP A 290 -6.98 19.02 24.39
CA ASP A 290 -7.03 19.31 22.95
C ASP A 290 -8.00 18.36 22.23
N GLU A 291 -8.79 18.89 21.29
CA GLU A 291 -9.60 18.03 20.41
C GLU A 291 -8.71 17.28 19.41
N VAL A 292 -8.76 15.95 19.44
CA VAL A 292 -8.00 15.09 18.54
C VAL A 292 -8.91 14.52 17.47
N ALA A 293 -8.75 14.98 16.23
CA ALA A 293 -9.42 14.40 15.07
C ALA A 293 -8.72 13.11 14.60
N VAL A 294 -9.44 11.99 14.57
CA VAL A 294 -8.91 10.71 14.07
C VAL A 294 -9.36 10.46 12.64
N ILE A 295 -8.41 10.51 11.71
CA ILE A 295 -8.66 10.24 10.29
C ILE A 295 -8.24 8.82 9.95
N TYR A 296 -9.21 7.95 9.63
CA TYR A 296 -8.93 6.60 9.13
C TYR A 296 -8.66 6.63 7.62
N ALA A 297 -7.38 6.63 7.25
CA ALA A 297 -6.95 6.61 5.87
C ALA A 297 -6.68 5.16 5.38
N THR A 298 -7.12 4.85 4.15
CA THR A 298 -6.87 3.56 3.49
C THR A 298 -6.58 3.76 2.00
N PHE A 299 -6.02 2.75 1.35
CA PHE A 299 -5.96 2.71 -0.11
C PHE A 299 -7.39 2.59 -0.66
N GLY A 300 -7.85 3.63 -1.35
CA GLY A 300 -9.18 3.67 -1.96
C GLY A 300 -9.23 2.91 -3.29
N ALA A 301 -10.16 1.95 -3.41
CA ALA A 301 -10.67 1.46 -4.69
C ALA A 301 -12.12 1.97 -4.84
N PRO A 302 -12.66 2.08 -6.07
CA PRO A 302 -14.06 2.47 -6.27
C PRO A 302 -15.02 1.57 -5.48
N TRP A 303 -16.12 2.16 -5.00
CA TRP A 303 -17.21 1.43 -4.34
C TRP A 303 -17.86 0.41 -5.29
N PRO A 304 -18.42 -0.71 -4.80
CA PRO A 304 -19.11 -1.68 -5.65
C PRO A 304 -20.25 -0.98 -6.37
N GLY A 305 -20.35 -1.18 -7.68
CA GLY A 305 -21.43 -0.60 -8.49
C GLY A 305 -21.30 0.89 -8.78
N ALA A 306 -20.31 1.59 -8.21
CA ALA A 306 -19.95 2.94 -8.62
C ALA A 306 -19.04 2.84 -9.85
N ASN A 307 -19.62 2.61 -11.02
CA ASN A 307 -18.90 2.86 -12.27
C ASN A 307 -19.03 4.37 -12.53
N PRO A 308 -18.01 5.19 -12.26
CA PRO A 308 -18.14 6.62 -12.49
C PRO A 308 -18.41 6.82 -13.99
N VAL A 309 -19.50 7.53 -14.31
CA VAL A 309 -19.89 7.88 -15.68
C VAL A 309 -19.72 9.38 -15.83
N GLY A 310 -18.78 9.80 -16.67
CA GLY A 310 -18.54 11.22 -16.95
C GLY A 310 -17.27 11.46 -17.79
N PRO A 311 -17.10 12.66 -18.35
CA PRO A 311 -15.94 12.99 -19.19
C PRO A 311 -14.60 12.99 -18.43
N MET A 312 -14.65 12.93 -17.09
CA MET A 312 -13.48 12.86 -16.20
C MET A 312 -13.38 11.51 -15.46
N SER A 313 -14.27 10.56 -15.75
CA SER A 313 -14.24 9.23 -15.15
C SER A 313 -13.45 8.27 -16.04
N ASN A 314 -12.52 7.52 -15.47
CA ASN A 314 -11.93 6.38 -16.16
C ASN A 314 -12.77 5.13 -15.89
N SER A 315 -13.28 4.52 -16.97
CA SER A 315 -13.81 3.17 -16.91
C SER A 315 -12.66 2.23 -16.53
N THR A 316 -12.75 1.63 -15.34
CA THR A 316 -11.79 0.59 -14.95
C THR A 316 -12.29 -0.72 -15.55
N PRO A 317 -11.59 -1.35 -16.52
CA PRO A 317 -12.08 -2.52 -17.24
C PRO A 317 -12.25 -3.75 -16.34
N PHE A 318 -11.72 -3.70 -15.11
CA PHE A 318 -11.80 -4.75 -14.11
C PHE A 318 -12.49 -4.28 -12.81
N ILE A 319 -13.36 -3.26 -12.88
CA ILE A 319 -13.98 -2.68 -11.67
C ILE A 319 -14.77 -3.70 -10.84
N ASN A 320 -15.32 -4.72 -11.50
CA ASN A 320 -16.06 -5.81 -10.83
C ASN A 320 -15.13 -6.77 -10.08
N GLU A 321 -13.86 -6.83 -10.48
CA GLU A 321 -12.81 -7.65 -9.89
C GLU A 321 -11.97 -6.88 -8.87
N PHE A 322 -11.96 -5.55 -8.95
CA PHE A 322 -11.26 -4.61 -8.08
C PHE A 322 -12.23 -3.88 -7.17
N PHE A 323 -12.61 -4.54 -6.09
CA PHE A 323 -13.31 -3.88 -4.99
C PHE A 323 -12.61 -4.14 -3.66
N HIS A 324 -12.54 -3.09 -2.84
CA HIS A 324 -12.11 -3.15 -1.45
C HIS A 324 -13.34 -3.29 -0.57
N GLU A 325 -13.66 -4.50 -0.15
CA GLU A 325 -14.68 -4.69 0.87
C GLU A 325 -14.26 -4.00 2.16
N ASN A 326 -15.04 -2.98 2.51
CA ASN A 326 -15.25 -2.56 3.88
C ASN A 326 -14.07 -1.94 4.63
N ALA A 327 -13.29 -1.08 3.96
CA ALA A 327 -12.52 -0.07 4.68
C ALA A 327 -13.41 0.75 5.64
N TYR A 328 -14.66 0.99 5.27
CA TYR A 328 -15.66 1.63 6.13
C TYR A 328 -16.04 0.77 7.35
N LEU A 329 -16.26 -0.55 7.24
CA LEU A 329 -16.52 -1.35 8.44
C LEU A 329 -15.27 -1.56 9.30
N ASN A 330 -14.07 -1.58 8.71
CA ASN A 330 -12.84 -1.55 9.49
C ASN A 330 -12.76 -0.24 10.29
N PHE A 331 -13.05 0.90 9.64
CA PHE A 331 -13.19 2.20 10.31
C PHE A 331 -14.22 2.16 11.44
N LEU A 332 -15.45 1.68 11.19
CA LEU A 332 -16.48 1.59 12.22
C LEU A 332 -16.05 0.68 13.38
N SER A 333 -15.31 -0.40 13.10
CA SER A 333 -14.82 -1.31 14.12
C SER A 333 -13.78 -0.64 15.02
N ILE A 334 -12.78 0.03 14.45
CA ILE A 334 -11.78 0.75 15.25
C ILE A 334 -12.37 1.98 15.94
N LYS A 335 -13.29 2.70 15.28
CA LYS A 335 -14.03 3.83 15.87
C LYS A 335 -14.72 3.40 17.15
N ARG A 336 -15.55 2.35 17.09
CA ARG A 336 -16.24 1.80 18.28
C ARG A 336 -15.26 1.37 19.37
N TYR A 337 -14.17 0.71 18.97
CA TYR A 337 -13.15 0.28 19.92
C TYR A 337 -12.52 1.46 20.66
N ILE A 338 -12.17 2.55 19.96
CA ILE A 338 -11.67 3.79 20.55
C ILE A 338 -12.74 4.44 21.43
N GLU A 339 -13.98 4.57 20.94
CA GLU A 339 -15.09 5.13 21.72
C GLU A 339 -15.37 4.35 23.01
N GLU A 340 -15.10 3.05 23.04
CA GLU A 340 -15.26 2.20 24.24
C GLU A 340 -14.07 2.32 25.21
N HIS A 341 -12.84 2.39 24.70
CA HIS A 341 -11.61 2.21 25.49
C HIS A 341 -10.81 3.48 25.75
N GLU A 342 -11.01 4.53 24.96
CA GLU A 342 -10.34 5.81 25.14
C GLU A 342 -11.30 6.82 25.78
N LYS A 343 -10.96 7.25 26.99
CA LYS A 343 -11.78 8.12 27.85
C LYS A 343 -11.01 9.31 28.38
N ASP A 344 -9.69 9.32 28.21
CA ASP A 344 -8.80 10.33 28.75
C ASP A 344 -8.63 11.50 27.78
N TYR A 345 -8.86 11.27 26.47
CA TYR A 345 -8.67 12.26 25.42
C TYR A 345 -9.99 12.67 24.75
N ASN A 346 -10.09 13.95 24.37
CA ASN A 346 -11.21 14.47 23.60
C ASN A 346 -11.11 14.06 22.11
N ILE A 347 -11.50 12.83 21.80
CA ILE A 347 -11.42 12.28 20.44
C ILE A 347 -12.67 12.61 19.61
N SER A 348 -12.44 13.12 18.42
CA SER A 348 -13.45 13.45 17.43
C SER A 348 -13.27 12.63 16.16
N PHE A 349 -14.33 11.91 15.78
CA PHE A 349 -14.45 11.29 14.46
C PHE A 349 -15.29 12.14 13.50
N LYS A 350 -15.83 13.27 13.98
CA LYS A 350 -16.71 14.11 13.19
C LYS A 350 -15.91 14.85 12.14
N ARG A 351 -16.27 14.67 10.87
CA ARG A 351 -15.80 15.56 9.81
C ARG A 351 -16.51 16.91 9.93
N THR A 352 -15.86 17.91 10.53
CA THR A 352 -16.29 19.31 10.40
C THR A 352 -16.02 19.77 8.95
N GLY A 353 -17.07 20.09 8.18
CA GLY A 353 -16.94 20.61 6.80
C GLY A 353 -17.19 19.62 5.64
N GLY A 354 -17.96 18.55 5.85
CA GLY A 354 -18.41 17.67 4.76
C GLY A 354 -19.86 17.22 4.89
N ASN A 355 -20.55 17.01 3.76
CA ASN A 355 -21.91 16.44 3.70
C ASN A 355 -21.88 14.91 3.89
N GLY A 356 -21.13 14.42 4.87
CA GLY A 356 -21.17 13.02 5.30
C GLY A 356 -22.32 12.82 6.29
N SER A 357 -22.87 11.60 6.33
CA SER A 357 -23.82 11.22 7.38
C SER A 357 -23.18 11.32 8.77
N VAL A 358 -24.00 11.43 9.81
CA VAL A 358 -23.55 11.46 11.23
C VAL A 358 -22.68 10.23 11.61
N ASP A 359 -22.77 9.16 10.82
CA ASP A 359 -22.00 7.93 10.96
C ASP A 359 -20.60 7.95 10.30
N ALA A 360 -20.27 8.99 9.53
CA ALA A 360 -19.04 9.10 8.74
C ALA A 360 -17.91 9.86 9.46
#